data_AF-A0A1Y5K9N3-F1
#
_entry.id   AF-A0A1Y5K9N3-F1
#
_cell.length_a   1.000
_cell.length_b   1.000
_cell.length_c   1.000
_cell.angle_alpha   90.00
_cell.angle_beta   90.00
_cell.angle_gamma   90.00
#
_symmetry.space_group_name_H-M   'P 1'
#
loop_
_entity.id
_entity.type
_entity.pdbx_description
1 polymer ?
#
loop_
_entity_poly.entity_id
_entity_poly.type
_entity_poly.pdbx_seq_one_letter_code
_entity_poly.pdbx_strand_id
1 'polypeptide(L)'
;MIHVYLDDYRRCPDGFVLARNAEECKQLIQFEEIDVLSLDFDLGWGQPTGDEVVRHIVSTGRFPSRIYLHTSSVSGRNSMYHTLSASLPDRTQLFGGPMPHDLLDEIARNHRG
;
A
#
# COMPACT_ATOMS: atom_id res chain seq x y z
N MET A 1 -10.98 -1.94 -10.67
CA MET A 1 -10.03 -2.04 -9.55
C MET A 1 -8.64 -1.64 -10.03
N ILE A 2 -7.89 -0.95 -9.19
CA ILE A 2 -6.50 -0.55 -9.46
C ILE A 2 -5.53 -1.21 -8.49
N HIS A 3 -4.24 -1.16 -8.82
CA HIS A 3 -3.15 -1.51 -7.93
C HIS A 3 -2.37 -0.23 -7.59
N VAL A 4 -2.09 0.00 -6.31
CA VAL A 4 -1.46 1.22 -5.82
C VAL A 4 -0.12 0.89 -5.18
N TYR A 5 0.91 1.65 -5.58
CA TYR A 5 2.25 1.57 -5.03
C TYR A 5 2.58 2.91 -4.37
N LEU A 6 2.69 2.93 -3.04
CA LEU A 6 3.05 4.11 -2.26
C LEU A 6 4.57 4.13 -2.05
N ASP A 7 5.25 5.05 -2.73
CA ASP A 7 6.71 5.19 -2.63
C ASP A 7 7.17 6.55 -3.19
N ASP A 8 8.05 7.24 -2.46
CA ASP A 8 8.63 8.51 -2.88
C ASP A 8 9.91 8.33 -3.71
N TYR A 9 10.58 7.16 -3.61
CA TYR A 9 11.93 6.95 -4.13
C TYR A 9 12.02 5.84 -5.18
N ARG A 10 11.47 4.65 -4.89
CA ARG A 10 11.58 3.47 -5.76
C ARG A 10 10.78 3.66 -7.05
N ARG A 11 11.20 2.94 -8.09
CA ARG A 11 10.46 2.89 -9.35
C ARG A 11 9.13 2.15 -9.14
N CYS A 12 8.03 2.76 -9.59
CA CYS A 12 6.72 2.11 -9.61
C CYS A 12 6.74 0.89 -10.54
N PRO A 13 6.29 -0.29 -10.10
CA PRO A 13 6.12 -1.45 -10.98
C PRO A 13 5.08 -1.20 -12.08
N ASP A 14 5.24 -1.86 -13.22
CA ASP A 14 4.28 -1.75 -14.32
C ASP A 14 2.90 -2.27 -13.89
N GLY A 15 1.83 -1.58 -14.29
CA GLY A 15 0.46 -1.91 -13.90
C GLY A 15 0.01 -1.35 -12.54
N PHE A 16 0.89 -0.61 -11.84
CA PHE A 16 0.54 0.10 -10.62
C PHE A 16 0.38 1.61 -10.86
N VAL A 17 -0.56 2.20 -10.14
CA VAL A 17 -0.68 3.63 -9.94
C VAL A 17 0.23 4.04 -8.79
N LEU A 18 1.09 5.03 -9.04
CA LEU A 18 2.03 5.53 -8.05
C LEU A 18 1.39 6.62 -7.20
N ALA A 19 1.42 6.44 -5.89
CA ALA A 19 1.20 7.51 -4.92
C ALA A 19 2.57 7.96 -4.39
N ARG A 20 2.94 9.22 -4.63
CA ARG A 20 4.27 9.75 -4.23
C ARG A 20 4.35 10.14 -2.77
N ASN A 21 3.22 10.33 -2.11
CA ASN A 21 3.13 10.74 -0.72
C ASN A 21 1.85 10.20 -0.08
N ALA A 22 1.73 10.36 1.24
CA ALA A 22 0.60 9.86 1.99
C ALA A 22 -0.74 10.46 1.55
N GLU A 23 -0.77 11.74 1.15
CA GLU A 23 -2.02 12.43 0.78
C GLU A 23 -2.59 11.89 -0.53
N GLU A 24 -1.76 11.75 -1.57
CA GLU A 24 -2.14 11.10 -2.82
C GLU A 24 -2.66 9.68 -2.59
N CYS A 25 -2.00 8.92 -1.70
CA CYS A 25 -2.45 7.57 -1.37
C CYS A 25 -3.82 7.56 -0.69
N LYS A 26 -4.06 8.49 0.26
CA LYS A 26 -5.36 8.64 0.93
C LYS A 26 -6.47 8.99 -0.07
N GLN A 27 -6.18 9.87 -1.04
CA GLN A 27 -7.13 10.20 -2.11
C GLN A 27 -7.49 8.97 -2.95
N LEU A 28 -6.51 8.18 -3.37
CA LEU A 28 -6.78 6.93 -4.10
C LEU A 28 -7.64 5.96 -3.27
N ILE A 29 -7.35 5.79 -1.96
CA ILE A 29 -8.17 4.95 -1.06
C ILE A 29 -9.61 5.46 -0.96
N GLN A 30 -9.80 6.78 -0.98
CA GLN A 30 -11.11 7.39 -0.86
C GLN A 30 -11.98 7.21 -2.12
N PHE A 31 -11.38 7.31 -3.30
CA PHE A 31 -12.12 7.43 -4.57
C PHE A 31 -12.06 6.19 -5.45
N GLU A 32 -11.09 5.30 -5.25
CA GLU A 32 -10.88 4.13 -6.09
C GLU A 32 -11.16 2.82 -5.34
N GLU A 33 -11.48 1.77 -6.11
CA GLU A 33 -11.50 0.40 -5.61
C GLU A 33 -10.11 -0.22 -5.80
N ILE A 34 -9.41 -0.45 -4.69
CA ILE A 34 -8.02 -0.93 -4.71
C ILE A 34 -7.99 -2.43 -4.41
N ASP A 35 -7.43 -3.19 -5.35
CA ASP A 35 -7.14 -4.61 -5.12
C ASP A 35 -5.84 -4.76 -4.33
N VAL A 36 -4.72 -4.27 -4.87
CA VAL A 36 -3.40 -4.36 -4.24
C VAL A 36 -2.94 -2.99 -3.80
N LEU A 37 -2.62 -2.84 -2.51
CA LEU A 37 -1.94 -1.66 -1.97
C LEU A 37 -0.60 -2.08 -1.38
N SER A 38 0.50 -1.57 -1.95
CA SER A 38 1.85 -1.79 -1.40
C SER A 38 2.35 -0.51 -0.74
N LEU A 39 2.73 -0.60 0.54
CA LEU A 39 3.05 0.54 1.40
C LEU A 39 4.56 0.62 1.70
N ASP A 40 5.15 1.76 1.40
CA ASP A 40 6.36 2.22 2.08
C ASP A 40 6.01 3.04 3.32
N PHE A 41 6.85 2.92 4.34
CA PHE A 41 6.76 3.73 5.55
C PHE A 41 7.45 5.09 5.38
N ASP A 42 8.67 5.09 4.84
CA ASP A 42 9.50 6.28 4.73
C ASP A 42 9.13 7.02 3.44
N LEU A 43 8.53 8.22 3.57
CA LEU A 43 8.06 9.02 2.43
C LEU A 43 8.77 10.38 2.36
N GLY A 44 10.03 10.40 2.78
CA GLY A 44 10.86 11.60 2.83
C GLY A 44 10.89 12.28 4.20
N TRP A 45 11.90 13.14 4.39
CA TRP A 45 12.13 13.81 5.67
C TRP A 45 11.04 14.85 5.98
N GLY A 46 10.48 14.79 7.18
CA GLY A 46 9.43 15.70 7.64
C GLY A 46 8.06 15.48 6.98
N GLN A 47 7.92 14.43 6.17
CA GLN A 47 6.65 14.08 5.53
C GLN A 47 5.83 13.11 6.40
N PRO A 48 4.50 13.12 6.26
CA PRO A 48 3.66 12.03 6.73
C PRO A 48 4.17 10.68 6.24
N THR A 49 4.31 9.71 7.13
CA THR A 49 4.80 8.35 6.82
C THR A 49 3.65 7.44 6.38
N GLY A 50 3.97 6.21 5.97
CA GLY A 50 2.97 5.17 5.70
C GLY A 50 2.00 4.91 6.86
N ASP A 51 2.38 5.19 8.11
CA ASP A 51 1.47 5.12 9.27
C ASP A 51 0.23 6.01 9.10
N GLU A 52 0.39 7.19 8.50
CA GLU A 52 -0.72 8.12 8.27
C GLU A 52 -1.73 7.56 7.27
N VAL A 53 -1.25 6.80 6.28
CA VAL A 53 -2.10 6.08 5.33
C VAL A 53 -2.82 4.93 6.04
N VAL A 54 -2.11 4.15 6.86
CA VAL A 54 -2.70 3.06 7.65
C VAL A 54 -3.80 3.56 8.59
N ARG A 55 -3.56 4.67 9.32
CA ARG A 55 -4.59 5.28 10.17
C ARG A 55 -5.82 5.71 9.38
N HIS A 56 -5.63 6.23 8.17
CA HIS A 56 -6.73 6.61 7.29
C HIS A 56 -7.55 5.40 6.80
N ILE A 57 -6.89 4.30 6.43
CA ILE A 57 -7.57 3.04 6.07
C ILE A 57 -8.47 2.58 7.22
N VAL A 58 -7.92 2.53 8.43
CA VAL A 58 -8.65 2.07 9.62
C VAL A 58 -9.80 3.02 9.97
N SER A 59 -9.57 4.34 9.98
CA SER A 59 -10.59 5.31 10.37
C SER A 59 -11.75 5.42 9.40
N THR A 60 -11.51 5.18 8.11
CA THR A 60 -12.54 5.21 7.06
C THR A 60 -13.18 3.84 6.81
N GLY A 61 -12.57 2.76 7.29
CA GLY A 61 -13.00 1.38 6.99
C GLY A 61 -12.77 0.96 5.53
N ARG A 62 -12.00 1.74 4.76
CA ARG A 62 -11.73 1.51 3.34
C ARG A 62 -10.49 0.63 3.16
N PHE A 63 -10.67 -0.66 3.39
CA PHE A 63 -9.62 -1.65 3.23
C PHE A 63 -9.51 -2.14 1.78
N PRO A 64 -8.32 -2.12 1.16
CA PRO A 64 -8.01 -2.85 -0.06
C PRO A 64 -8.21 -4.36 0.10
N SER A 65 -8.24 -5.10 -1.01
CA SER A 65 -8.31 -6.57 -0.98
C SER A 65 -7.01 -7.19 -0.44
N ARG A 66 -5.85 -6.65 -0.81
CA ARG A 66 -4.52 -7.15 -0.45
C ARG A 66 -3.60 -5.99 -0.10
N ILE A 67 -2.96 -6.07 1.06
CA ILE A 67 -2.02 -5.06 1.55
C ILE A 67 -0.63 -5.69 1.73
N TYR A 68 0.38 -5.10 1.12
CA TYR A 68 1.79 -5.50 1.24
C TYR A 68 2.61 -4.36 1.88
N LEU A 69 3.65 -4.72 2.64
CA LEU A 69 4.53 -3.76 3.32
C LEU A 69 5.95 -3.89 2.75
N HIS A 70 6.27 -3.12 1.70
CA HIS A 70 7.56 -3.19 1.01
C HIS A 70 8.65 -2.29 1.61
N THR A 71 8.36 -1.68 2.75
CA THR A 71 9.30 -0.78 3.43
C THR A 71 10.58 -1.46 3.92
N SER A 72 11.68 -0.71 3.88
CA SER A 72 12.95 -1.09 4.50
C SER A 72 13.01 -0.78 6.00
N SER A 73 12.13 0.09 6.52
CA SER A 73 12.04 0.40 7.95
C SER A 73 11.37 -0.72 8.72
N VAL A 74 12.15 -1.44 9.54
CA VAL A 74 11.62 -2.54 10.37
C VAL A 74 10.62 -2.03 11.41
N SER A 75 10.92 -0.92 12.08
CA SER A 75 10.02 -0.30 13.05
C SER A 75 8.75 0.21 12.38
N GLY A 76 8.87 0.87 11.23
CA GLY A 76 7.74 1.35 10.45
C GLY A 76 6.84 0.22 9.97
N ARG A 77 7.44 -0.87 9.47
CA ARG A 77 6.70 -2.08 9.08
C ARG A 77 5.92 -2.69 10.25
N ASN A 78 6.56 -2.82 11.42
CA ASN A 78 5.92 -3.38 12.61
C ASN A 78 4.77 -2.49 13.09
N SER A 79 4.95 -1.16 13.05
CA SER A 79 3.90 -0.19 13.39
C SER A 79 2.68 -0.35 12.48
N MET A 80 2.89 -0.27 11.16
CA MET A 80 1.83 -0.40 10.17
C MET A 80 1.12 -1.76 10.27
N TYR A 81 1.88 -2.85 10.37
CA TYR A 81 1.31 -4.19 10.48
C TYR A 81 0.45 -4.33 11.73
N HIS A 82 0.95 -3.87 12.89
CA HIS A 82 0.22 -3.93 14.14
C HIS A 82 -1.11 -3.18 14.05
N THR A 83 -1.10 -1.94 13.55
CA THR A 83 -2.32 -1.13 13.40
C THR A 83 -3.31 -1.76 12.42
N LEU A 84 -2.86 -2.24 11.25
CA LEU A 84 -3.75 -2.89 10.28
C LEU A 84 -4.35 -4.18 10.83
N SER A 85 -3.52 -5.03 11.43
CA SER A 85 -3.94 -6.36 11.93
C SER A 85 -5.00 -6.27 13.03
N ALA A 86 -5.04 -5.17 13.80
CA ALA A 86 -6.02 -4.93 14.84
C ALA A 86 -7.44 -4.59 14.32
N SER A 87 -7.58 -4.26 13.03
CA SER A 87 -8.86 -3.82 12.44
C SER A 87 -9.16 -4.47 11.09
N LEU A 88 -8.41 -5.50 10.72
CA LEU A 88 -8.47 -6.14 9.41
C LEU A 88 -9.80 -6.89 9.23
N PRO A 89 -10.59 -6.62 8.17
CA PRO A 89 -11.77 -7.41 7.86
C PRO A 89 -11.41 -8.73 7.16
N ASP A 90 -12.27 -9.75 7.26
CA ASP A 90 -12.05 -11.09 6.68
C ASP A 90 -11.75 -11.09 5.16
N ARG A 91 -12.25 -10.09 4.44
CA ARG A 91 -12.05 -9.95 2.99
C ARG A 91 -10.68 -9.40 2.59
N THR A 92 -9.88 -8.93 3.56
CA THR A 92 -8.60 -8.29 3.30
C THR A 92 -7.45 -9.17 3.76
N GLN A 93 -6.46 -9.34 2.90
CA GLN A 93 -5.23 -10.05 3.21
C GLN A 93 -4.12 -9.06 3.53
N LEU A 94 -3.38 -9.30 4.61
CA LEU A 94 -2.24 -8.48 5.04
C LEU A 94 -0.95 -9.29 4.99
N PHE A 95 0.04 -8.76 4.27
CA PHE A 95 1.36 -9.36 4.11
C PHE A 95 2.43 -8.43 4.68
N GLY A 96 3.18 -8.92 5.67
CA GLY A 96 4.25 -8.17 6.34
C GLY A 96 5.55 -8.07 5.52
N GLY A 97 5.47 -8.06 4.19
CA GLY A 97 6.61 -8.03 3.30
C GLY A 97 6.25 -7.49 1.92
N PRO A 98 7.23 -7.34 1.01
CA PRO A 98 6.99 -6.87 -0.34
C PRO A 98 6.15 -7.87 -1.14
N MET A 99 5.55 -7.38 -2.22
CA MET A 99 4.88 -8.24 -3.19
C MET A 99 5.85 -9.27 -3.78
N PRO A 100 5.44 -10.52 -3.94
CA PRO A 100 6.26 -11.54 -4.58
C PRO A 100 6.38 -11.25 -6.09
N HIS A 101 7.46 -11.75 -6.71
CA HIS A 101 7.80 -11.43 -8.11
C HIS A 101 6.77 -11.95 -9.11
N ASP A 102 6.19 -13.11 -8.85
CA ASP A 102 5.13 -13.70 -9.68
C ASP A 102 3.87 -12.82 -9.76
N LEU A 103 3.48 -12.20 -8.65
CA LEU A 103 2.39 -11.23 -8.60
C LEU A 103 2.71 -9.98 -9.42
N LEU A 104 3.94 -9.46 -9.32
CA LEU A 104 4.38 -8.31 -10.12
C LEU A 104 4.33 -8.62 -11.62
N ASP A 105 4.81 -9.79 -12.02
CA ASP A 105 4.82 -10.24 -13.42
C ASP A 105 3.40 -10.50 -13.96
N GLU A 106 2.49 -11.00 -13.13
CA GLU A 106 1.08 -11.14 -13.48
C GLU A 106 0.42 -9.78 -13.75
N ILE A 107 0.56 -8.83 -12.81
CA ILE A 107 -0.03 -7.49 -12.93
C ILE A 107 0.54 -6.75 -14.15
N ALA A 108 1.85 -6.82 -14.37
CA ALA A 108 2.50 -6.19 -15.52
C ALA A 108 2.02 -6.75 -16.86
N ARG A 109 1.77 -8.06 -16.96
CA ARG A 109 1.23 -8.69 -18.17
C ARG A 109 -0.21 -8.25 -18.42
N ASN A 110 -1.05 -8.25 -17.40
CA ASN A 110 -2.47 -7.89 -17.51
C ASN A 110 -2.68 -6.41 -17.84
N HIS A 111 -1.74 -5.54 -17.48
CA HIS A 111 -1.80 -4.11 -17.82
C HIS A 111 -1.52 -3.82 -19.32
N ARG A 112 -0.79 -4.70 -20.00
CA ARG A 112 -0.35 -4.51 -21.40
C ARG A 112 -1.29 -5.15 -22.43
N GLY A 113 -2.30 -5.89 -21.99
CA GLY A 113 -3.31 -6.53 -22.84
C GLY A 113 -4.57 -5.70 -22.94
#